data_AF-A0A166VIF0-F1
#
_entry.id   AF-A0A166VIF0-F1
#
_cell.length_a   1.000
_cell.length_b   1.000
_cell.length_c   1.000
_cell.angle_alpha   90.00
_cell.angle_beta   90.00
_cell.angle_gamma   90.00
#
_symmetry.space_group_name_H-M   'P 1'
#
loop_
_entity.id
_entity.type
_entity.pdbx_description
1 polymer ?
#
loop_
_entity_poly.entity_id
_entity_poly.type
_entity_poly.pdbx_seq_one_letter_code
_entity_poly.pdbx_strand_id
1 'polypeptide(L)'
;MALKLYGSPYSTATKRVAIVLQEKHVPFEFINIDLIKGEHKAPAFVAKQPFGQVPLIDDQGFILYDSRVLGRYIASKYASQGPALIPTGGLKAAALFEQAVFSELANFEGAAQN
;
A
#
# COMPACT_ATOMS: atom_id res chain seq x y z
N MET A 1 10.32 16.76 -0.45
CA MET A 1 8.92 16.70 -0.95
C MET A 1 8.18 15.63 -0.16
N ALA A 2 6.89 15.81 0.09
CA ALA A 2 6.08 14.83 0.82
C ALA A 2 5.80 13.57 -0.03
N LEU A 3 5.64 12.42 0.62
CA LEU A 3 5.23 11.16 -0.02
C LEU A 3 3.82 11.34 -0.60
N LYS A 4 3.57 10.85 -1.81
CA LYS A 4 2.25 10.91 -2.44
C LYS A 4 1.63 9.52 -2.49
N LEU A 5 0.39 9.40 -2.04
CA LEU A 5 -0.42 8.19 -2.18
C LEU A 5 -1.48 8.42 -3.25
N TYR A 6 -1.36 7.74 -4.38
CA TYR A 6 -2.35 7.74 -5.44
C TYR A 6 -3.32 6.58 -5.22
N GLY A 7 -4.59 6.88 -5.07
CA GLY A 7 -5.60 5.85 -4.88
C GLY A 7 -7.01 6.38 -4.75
N SER A 8 -7.94 5.49 -4.42
CA SER A 8 -9.35 5.81 -4.25
C SER A 8 -9.78 5.58 -2.81
N PRO A 9 -10.56 6.48 -2.19
CA PRO A 9 -11.06 6.28 -0.83
C PRO A 9 -12.01 5.08 -0.72
N TYR A 10 -12.51 4.56 -1.84
CA TYR A 10 -13.36 3.36 -1.87
C TYR A 10 -12.56 2.06 -1.93
N SER A 11 -11.28 2.11 -2.31
CA SER A 11 -10.43 0.93 -2.43
C SER A 11 -9.91 0.47 -1.07
N THR A 12 -10.20 -0.78 -0.69
CA THR A 12 -9.66 -1.42 0.51
C THR A 12 -8.13 -1.51 0.48
N ALA A 13 -7.54 -1.78 -0.69
CA ALA A 13 -6.09 -1.75 -0.88
C ALA A 13 -5.49 -0.36 -0.64
N THR A 14 -6.17 0.71 -1.06
CA THR A 14 -5.74 2.09 -0.78
C THR A 14 -5.82 2.39 0.72
N LYS A 15 -6.92 2.01 1.37
CA LYS A 15 -7.10 2.17 2.83
C LYS A 15 -6.01 1.46 3.62
N ARG A 16 -5.61 0.24 3.21
CA ARG A 16 -4.50 -0.51 3.83
C ARG A 16 -3.22 0.32 3.89
N VAL A 17 -2.84 1.00 2.80
CA VAL A 17 -1.63 1.85 2.76
C VAL A 17 -1.82 3.12 3.59
N ALA A 18 -2.98 3.75 3.50
CA ALA A 18 -3.29 4.94 4.30
C ALA A 18 -3.21 4.66 5.81
N ILE A 19 -3.73 3.52 6.28
CA ILE A 19 -3.63 3.09 7.68
C ILE A 19 -2.17 2.93 8.08
N VAL A 20 -1.35 2.26 7.27
CA VAL A 20 0.09 2.11 7.58
C VAL A 20 0.78 3.47 7.69
N LEU A 21 0.49 4.42 6.79
CA LEU A 21 1.04 5.77 6.86
C LEU A 21 0.61 6.50 8.14
N GLN A 22 -0.65 6.37 8.53
CA GLN A 22 -1.19 6.97 9.76
C GLN A 22 -0.56 6.36 11.02
N GLU A 23 -0.51 5.03 11.13
CA GLU A 23 0.16 4.33 12.24
C GLU A 23 1.63 4.74 12.36
N LYS A 24 2.31 4.94 11.23
CA LYS A 24 3.70 5.40 11.19
C LYS A 24 3.87 6.91 11.36
N HIS A 25 2.79 7.69 11.50
CA HIS A 25 2.80 9.15 11.57
C HIS A 25 3.52 9.82 10.38
N VAL A 26 3.46 9.21 9.20
CA VAL A 26 4.11 9.73 7.99
C VAL A 26 3.17 10.71 7.32
N PRO A 27 3.52 12.00 7.18
CA PRO A 27 2.71 12.93 6.41
C PRO A 27 2.76 12.58 4.92
N PHE A 28 1.61 12.57 4.27
CA PHE A 28 1.49 12.27 2.84
C PHE A 28 0.44 13.14 2.16
N GLU A 29 0.61 13.34 0.86
CA GLU A 29 -0.39 13.93 -0.02
C GLU A 29 -1.25 12.81 -0.61
N PHE A 30 -2.57 12.90 -0.45
CA PHE A 30 -3.50 11.94 -1.05
C PHE A 30 -3.96 12.43 -2.42
N ILE A 31 -3.58 11.73 -3.48
CA ILE A 31 -4.02 12.00 -4.84
C ILE A 31 -5.19 11.08 -5.18
N ASN A 32 -6.39 11.66 -5.23
CA ASN A 32 -7.60 10.91 -5.54
C ASN A 32 -7.60 10.43 -7.00
N ILE A 33 -7.89 9.14 -7.20
CA ILE A 33 -8.09 8.51 -8.50
C ILE A 33 -9.56 8.08 -8.60
N ASP A 34 -10.27 8.65 -9.56
CA ASP A 34 -11.67 8.33 -9.82
C ASP A 34 -11.77 6.97 -10.56
N LEU A 35 -12.19 5.95 -9.81
CA LEU A 35 -12.37 4.60 -10.37
C LEU A 35 -13.60 4.51 -11.27
N ILE A 36 -14.64 5.31 -11.02
CA ILE A 36 -15.88 5.33 -11.80
C ILE A 36 -15.61 5.90 -13.19
N LYS A 37 -14.81 6.97 -13.26
CA LYS A 37 -14.35 7.56 -14.53
C LYS A 37 -13.23 6.78 -15.21
N GLY A 38 -12.73 5.71 -14.59
CA GLY A 38 -11.67 4.89 -15.17
C GLY A 38 -10.29 5.55 -15.18
N GLU A 39 -10.00 6.53 -14.32
CA GLU A 39 -8.71 7.27 -14.33
C GLU A 39 -7.51 6.36 -14.10
N HIS A 40 -7.67 5.32 -13.28
CA HIS A 40 -6.70 4.24 -13.06
C HIS A 40 -6.33 3.45 -14.34
N LYS A 41 -7.10 3.58 -15.43
CA LYS A 41 -6.81 2.96 -16.74
C LYS A 41 -6.25 3.96 -17.76
N ALA A 42 -6.18 5.25 -17.43
CA ALA A 42 -5.64 6.26 -18.33
C ALA A 42 -4.15 5.98 -18.62
N PRO A 43 -3.65 6.28 -19.84
CA PRO A 43 -2.26 5.99 -20.22
C PRO A 43 -1.21 6.58 -19.24
N ALA A 44 -1.47 7.78 -18.72
CA ALA A 44 -0.58 8.44 -17.76
C ALA A 44 -0.50 7.70 -16.40
N PHE A 45 -1.57 7.02 -15.99
CA PHE A 45 -1.58 6.22 -14.77
C PHE A 45 -0.97 4.84 -15.02
N VAL A 46 -1.33 4.20 -16.13
CA VAL A 46 -0.82 2.87 -16.51
C VAL A 46 0.69 2.89 -16.75
N ALA A 47 1.24 4.01 -17.23
CA ALA A 47 2.69 4.22 -17.32
C ALA A 47 3.42 4.10 -15.97
N LYS A 48 2.72 4.35 -14.86
CA LYS A 48 3.24 4.20 -13.49
C LYS A 48 2.85 2.87 -12.85
N GLN A 49 1.64 2.39 -13.15
CA GLN A 49 1.10 1.13 -12.65
C GLN A 49 0.55 0.29 -13.82
N PRO A 50 1.35 -0.65 -14.37
CA PRO A 50 1.01 -1.38 -15.60
C PRO A 50 -0.31 -2.16 -15.60
N PHE A 51 -0.86 -2.53 -14.44
CA PHE A 51 -2.13 -3.27 -14.33
C PHE A 51 -3.36 -2.34 -14.27
N GLY A 52 -3.12 -1.02 -14.22
CA GLY A 52 -4.14 -0.01 -14.04
C GLY A 52 -4.96 -0.29 -12.78
N GLN A 53 -4.29 -0.51 -11.65
CA GLN A 53 -4.90 -0.75 -10.34
C GLN A 53 -4.44 0.30 -9.33
N VAL A 54 -5.21 0.51 -8.27
CA VAL A 54 -4.82 1.35 -7.13
C VAL A 54 -4.54 0.46 -5.91
N PRO A 55 -3.64 0.86 -4.99
CA PRO A 55 -2.88 2.11 -4.95
C PRO A 55 -1.48 2.03 -5.57
N LEU A 56 -0.86 3.20 -5.77
CA LEU A 56 0.59 3.37 -5.92
C LEU A 56 1.08 4.54 -5.04
N ILE A 57 2.37 4.60 -4.75
CA ILE A 57 3.02 5.78 -4.15
C ILE A 57 4.05 6.40 -5.10
N ASP A 58 4.30 7.69 -4.88
CA ASP A 58 5.47 8.41 -5.38
C ASP A 58 6.24 8.96 -4.17
N ASP A 59 7.44 8.41 -3.98
CA ASP A 59 8.35 8.79 -2.93
C ASP A 59 9.60 9.43 -3.53
N GLN A 60 9.49 10.72 -3.85
CA GLN A 60 10.57 11.52 -4.44
C GLN A 60 11.02 10.98 -5.82
N GLY A 61 10.07 10.58 -6.67
CA GLY A 61 10.32 10.01 -7.98
C GLY A 61 10.45 8.49 -7.98
N PHE A 62 10.54 7.85 -6.81
CA PHE A 62 10.46 6.40 -6.70
C PHE A 62 9.00 5.95 -6.70
N ILE A 63 8.59 5.32 -7.80
CA ILE A 63 7.23 4.79 -7.97
C ILE A 63 7.17 3.33 -7.52
N LEU A 64 6.22 3.02 -6.65
CA LEU A 64 5.98 1.67 -6.16
C LEU A 64 4.47 1.41 -6.09
N TYR A 65 4.04 0.18 -6.34
CA TYR A 65 2.64 -0.24 -6.27
C TYR A 65 2.51 -1.57 -5.48
N ASP A 66 1.28 -2.08 -5.37
CA ASP A 66 0.85 -3.20 -4.52
C ASP A 66 0.81 -2.86 -3.03
N SER A 67 -0.40 -2.68 -2.49
CA SER A 67 -0.63 -2.23 -1.11
C SER A 67 0.14 -2.98 -0.02
N ARG A 68 0.37 -4.29 -0.17
CA ARG A 68 1.16 -5.10 0.79
C ARG A 68 2.66 -4.87 0.68
N VAL A 69 3.16 -4.61 -0.53
CA VAL A 69 4.55 -4.22 -0.78
C VAL A 69 4.78 -2.81 -0.22
N LEU A 70 3.84 -1.90 -0.51
CA LEU A 70 3.84 -0.54 0.02
C LEU A 70 3.85 -0.51 1.54
N GLY A 71 2.99 -1.30 2.19
CA GLY A 71 2.94 -1.40 3.65
C GLY A 71 4.29 -1.83 4.23
N ARG A 72 4.94 -2.85 3.64
CA ARG A 72 6.28 -3.30 4.07
C ARG A 72 7.35 -2.24 3.84
N TYR A 73 7.32 -1.58 2.68
CA TYR A 73 8.26 -0.50 2.34
C TYR A 73 8.17 0.64 3.36
N ILE A 74 6.95 1.13 3.65
CA ILE A 74 6.71 2.22 4.59
C ILE A 74 7.11 1.79 6.00
N ALA A 75 6.72 0.59 6.44
CA ALA A 75 7.08 0.08 7.75
C ALA A 75 8.61 -0.03 7.95
N SER A 76 9.35 -0.40 6.90
CA SER A 76 10.80 -0.53 6.92
C SER A 76 11.51 0.84 6.83
N LYS A 77 11.08 1.70 5.90
CA LYS A 77 11.64 3.05 5.72
C LYS A 77 11.47 3.91 6.97
N TYR A 78 10.34 3.78 7.65
CA TYR A 78 9.99 4.55 8.84
C TYR A 78 10.02 3.65 10.10
N ALA A 79 10.98 2.74 10.18
CA ALA A 79 11.10 1.79 11.31
C ALA A 79 11.22 2.48 12.68
N SER A 80 11.81 3.68 12.73
CA SER A 80 11.99 4.47 13.95
C SER A 80 10.79 5.33 14.35
N GLN A 81 9.69 5.30 13.58
CA GLN A 81 8.48 6.09 13.84
C GLN A 81 7.29 5.15 14.12
N GLY A 82 6.40 5.53 15.03
CA GLY A 82 5.22 4.75 15.36
C GLY A 82 5.53 3.32 15.85
N PRO A 83 4.52 2.44 15.90
CA PRO A 83 4.71 1.06 16.34
C PRO A 83 5.48 0.22 15.30
N ALA A 84 6.05 -0.89 15.76
CA ALA A 84 6.63 -1.91 14.88
C ALA A 84 5.51 -2.70 14.19
N LEU A 85 5.35 -2.50 12.88
CA LEU A 85 4.30 -3.15 12.08
C LEU A 85 4.77 -4.48 11.45
N ILE A 86 6.08 -4.74 11.44
CA ILE A 86 6.68 -6.00 10.99
C ILE A 86 7.38 -6.65 12.18
N PRO A 87 7.17 -7.95 12.44
CA PRO A 87 7.82 -8.64 13.55
C PRO A 87 9.34 -8.66 13.44
N THR A 88 10.05 -8.49 14.56
CA THR A 88 11.52 -8.50 14.66
C THR A 88 12.08 -9.80 15.29
N GLY A 89 11.27 -10.84 15.46
CA GLY A 89 11.59 -12.06 16.20
C GLY A 89 12.33 -13.17 15.44
N GLY A 90 13.21 -12.83 14.49
CA GLY A 90 13.97 -13.80 13.69
C GLY A 90 13.11 -14.67 12.76
N LEU A 91 13.67 -15.81 12.33
CA LEU A 91 13.10 -16.63 11.26
C LEU A 91 11.65 -17.11 11.54
N LYS A 92 11.35 -17.54 12.77
CA LYS A 92 10.01 -18.05 13.12
C LYS A 92 8.94 -16.96 13.05
N ALA A 93 9.25 -15.76 13.57
CA ALA A 93 8.33 -14.64 13.53
C ALA A 93 8.09 -14.14 12.09
N ALA A 94 9.16 -14.09 11.29
CA ALA A 94 9.06 -13.76 9.87
C ALA A 94 8.20 -14.78 9.10
N ALA A 95 8.39 -16.09 9.36
CA ALA A 95 7.60 -17.13 8.70
C ALA A 95 6.11 -17.03 9.05
N LEU A 96 5.75 -16.78 10.31
CA LEU A 96 4.37 -16.57 10.73
C LEU A 96 3.75 -15.32 10.10
N PHE A 97 4.52 -14.24 9.98
CA PHE A 97 4.09 -13.02 9.31
C PHE A 97 3.80 -13.27 7.83
N GLU A 98 4.71 -13.93 7.12
CA GLU A 98 4.53 -14.25 5.70
C GLU A 98 3.37 -15.23 5.48
N GLN A 99 3.20 -16.23 6.36
CA GLN A 99 2.04 -17.11 6.34
C GLN A 99 0.74 -16.31 6.50
N ALA A 100 0.69 -15.37 7.44
CA ALA A 100 -0.48 -14.52 7.67
C ALA A 100 -0.79 -13.65 6.44
N VAL A 101 0.23 -13.00 5.85
CA VAL A 101 0.06 -12.18 4.64
C VAL A 101 -0.47 -13.01 3.48
N PHE A 102 0.08 -14.21 3.26
CA PHE A 102 -0.37 -15.08 2.18
C PHE A 102 -1.79 -15.61 2.44
N SER A 103 -2.09 -16.00 3.67
CA SER A 103 -3.42 -16.49 4.06
C SER A 103 -4.48 -15.41 3.87
N GLU A 104 -4.15 -14.16 4.23
CA GLU A 104 -5.00 -12.99 4.02
C GLU A 104 -5.25 -12.72 2.52
N LEU A 105 -4.19 -12.72 1.71
CA LEU A 105 -4.29 -12.56 0.26
C LEU A 105 -5.14 -13.65 -0.40
N ALA A 106 -4.91 -14.91 -0.06
CA ALA A 106 -5.52 -16.06 -0.72
C ALA A 106 -6.99 -16.26 -0.33
N ASN A 107 -7.37 -15.93 0.91
CA ASN A 107 -8.69 -16.29 1.45
C ASN A 107 -9.62 -15.09 1.68
N PHE A 108 -9.10 -13.86 1.80
CA PHE A 108 -9.91 -12.71 2.22
C PHE A 108 -9.92 -11.58 1.19
N GLU A 109 -8.89 -11.42 0.36
CA GLU A 109 -8.83 -10.32 -0.61
C GLU A 109 -10.02 -10.35 -1.58
N GLY A 110 -10.41 -11.53 -2.08
CA GLY A 110 -11.55 -11.65 -2.99
C GLY A 110 -12.86 -11.16 -2.37
N ALA A 111 -13.09 -11.44 -1.08
CA ALA A 111 -14.28 -10.96 -0.37
C ALA A 111 -14.21 -9.46 -0.07
N ALA A 112 -13.01 -8.90 0.13
CA ALA A 112 -12.81 -7.47 0.41
C ALA A 112 -12.87 -6.57 -0.84
N GLN A 113 -12.91 -7.15 -2.04
CA GLN A 113 -13.04 -6.42 -3.31
C GLN A 113 -14.46 -6.48 -3.90
N ASN A 114 -15.35 -7.29 -3.34
CA ASN A 114 -16.78 -7.38 -3.70
C ASN A 114 -17.63 -6.49 -2.80
#